data_AF-A0A1V4VSV2-F1
#
_entry.id   AF-A0A1V4VSV2-F1
#
_cell.length_a   1.000
_cell.length_b   1.000
_cell.length_c   1.000
_cell.angle_alpha   90.00
_cell.angle_beta   90.00
_cell.angle_gamma   90.00
#
_symmetry.space_group_name_H-M   'P 1'
#
loop_
_entity.id
_entity.type
_entity.pdbx_description
1 polymer ?
#
loop_
_entity_poly.entity_id
_entity_poly.type
_entity_poly.pdbx_seq_one_letter_code
_entity_poly.pdbx_strand_id
1 'polypeptide(L)'
;MSPDGKIIAYGDTLPDSDHEQYPGMRSDALYVVPIEGGEPVQLYAAQGDGMINGVGWWPDAKGLLFRMAVEHSASIMTDGM
;
A
#
# COMPACT_ATOMS: atom_id res chain seq x y z
N MET A 1 -9.69 10.48 -0.18
CA MET A 1 -10.84 10.84 0.68
C MET A 1 -12.09 10.19 0.12
N SER A 2 -12.99 9.71 0.97
CA SER A 2 -14.27 9.11 0.56
C SER A 2 -15.18 10.15 -0.12
N PRO A 3 -16.08 9.73 -1.01
CA PRO A 3 -17.00 10.66 -1.69
C PRO A 3 -17.90 11.46 -0.76
N ASP A 4 -18.25 10.91 0.40
CA ASP A 4 -19.05 11.59 1.42
C ASP A 4 -18.22 12.45 2.38
N GLY A 5 -16.91 12.52 2.18
CA GLY A 5 -15.98 13.36 2.93
C GLY A 5 -15.69 12.90 4.36
N LYS A 6 -16.12 11.71 4.77
CA LYS A 6 -16.00 11.27 6.18
C LYS A 6 -14.73 10.49 6.48
N ILE A 7 -14.14 9.83 5.49
CA ILE A 7 -13.02 8.91 5.68
C ILE A 7 -11.87 9.26 4.73
N ILE A 8 -10.65 9.24 5.25
CA ILE A 8 -9.42 9.34 4.47
C ILE A 8 -8.85 7.93 4.34
N ALA A 9 -8.44 7.57 3.12
CA ALA A 9 -7.66 6.37 2.85
C ALA A 9 -6.26 6.79 2.41
N TYR A 10 -5.23 6.13 2.92
CA TYR A 10 -3.84 6.40 2.56
C TYR A 10 -3.00 5.13 2.65
N GLY A 11 -1.95 5.07 1.83
CA GLY A 11 -0.89 4.09 1.98
C GLY A 11 0.20 4.65 2.89
N ASP A 12 0.81 3.80 3.70
CA ASP A 12 1.97 4.13 4.52
C ASP A 12 3.06 3.08 4.32
N THR A 13 4.32 3.51 4.36
CA THR A 13 5.45 2.60 4.30
C THR A 13 5.78 2.15 5.71
N LEU A 14 5.70 0.84 5.94
CA LEU A 14 5.99 0.26 7.23
C LEU A 14 7.50 0.27 7.50
N PRO A 15 7.90 0.44 8.78
CA PRO A 15 9.29 0.33 9.17
C PRO A 15 9.84 -1.04 8.79
N ASP A 16 11.05 -1.02 8.26
CA ASP A 16 11.76 -2.20 7.82
C ASP A 16 12.25 -2.98 9.05
N SER A 17 11.42 -3.90 9.54
CA SER A 17 11.71 -4.65 10.77
C SER A 17 12.36 -6.01 10.56
N ASP A 18 12.54 -6.46 9.30
CA ASP A 18 13.08 -7.81 9.02
C ASP A 18 13.98 -7.92 7.76
N HIS A 19 14.24 -6.83 7.01
CA HIS A 19 15.01 -6.93 5.75
C HIS A 19 16.52 -6.65 5.87
N GLU A 20 17.15 -6.95 7.01
CA GLU A 20 18.63 -6.94 7.10
C GLU A 20 19.30 -7.86 6.05
N GLN A 21 18.60 -8.93 5.64
CA GLN A 21 19.08 -9.91 4.65
C GLN A 21 18.80 -9.51 3.18
N TYR A 22 17.85 -8.60 2.93
CA TYR A 22 17.41 -8.23 1.58
C TYR A 22 17.22 -6.70 1.47
N PRO A 23 18.32 -5.93 1.43
CA PRO A 23 18.25 -4.48 1.33
C PRO A 23 17.45 -4.08 0.08
N GLY A 24 16.37 -3.32 0.29
CA GLY A 24 15.46 -2.86 -0.76
C GLY A 24 14.06 -3.47 -0.70
N MET A 25 13.83 -4.50 0.11
CA MET A 25 12.48 -4.98 0.38
C MET A 25 11.73 -3.96 1.24
N ARG A 26 10.59 -3.49 0.73
CA ARG A 26 9.72 -2.55 1.42
C ARG A 26 8.35 -3.17 1.62
N SER A 27 7.77 -2.92 2.79
CA SER A 27 6.39 -3.26 3.08
C SER A 27 5.55 -1.99 3.18
N ASP A 28 4.40 -1.96 2.51
CA ASP A 28 3.42 -0.88 2.63
C ASP A 28 2.11 -1.42 3.21
N ALA A 29 1.36 -0.56 3.91
CA ALA A 29 0.03 -0.86 4.41
C ALA A 29 -0.99 0.19 3.98
N LEU A 30 -2.23 -0.26 3.76
CA LEU A 30 -3.38 0.59 3.45
C LEU A 30 -4.18 0.82 4.72
N TYR A 31 -4.37 2.09 5.06
CA TYR A 31 -5.14 2.51 6.22
C TYR A 31 -6.35 3.35 5.82
N VAL A 32 -7.34 3.37 6.72
CA VAL A 32 -8.41 4.36 6.73
C VAL A 32 -8.49 5.06 8.09
N VAL A 33 -8.85 6.35 8.07
CA VAL A 33 -9.03 7.15 9.29
C VAL A 33 -10.21 8.12 9.11
N PRO A 34 -11.03 8.39 10.14
CA PRO A 34 -12.06 9.42 10.07
C PRO A 34 -11.45 10.81 9.82
N ILE A 35 -12.16 11.67 9.08
CA ILE A 35 -11.70 13.04 8.79
C ILE A 35 -11.59 13.91 10.05
N GLU A 36 -12.44 13.63 11.05
CA GLU A 36 -12.41 14.27 12.37
C GLU A 36 -11.21 13.84 13.22
N GLY A 37 -10.39 12.90 12.72
CA GLY A 37 -9.31 12.25 13.44
C GLY A 37 -9.75 10.99 14.19
N GLY A 38 -8.79 10.35 14.85
CA GLY A 38 -8.98 9.06 15.53
C GLY A 38 -7.88 8.08 15.17
N GLU A 39 -8.00 6.83 15.64
CA GLU A 39 -7.04 5.79 15.32
C GLU A 39 -7.24 5.28 13.88
N PRO A 40 -6.18 5.23 13.06
CA PRO A 40 -6.23 4.59 11.77
C PRO A 40 -6.52 3.09 11.89
N VAL A 41 -7.35 2.57 10.99
CA VAL A 41 -7.63 1.13 10.86
C VAL A 41 -6.88 0.60 9.65
N GLN A 42 -6.06 -0.42 9.86
CA GLN A 42 -5.37 -1.13 8.79
C GLN A 42 -6.35 -2.01 8.03
N LEU A 43 -6.46 -1.82 6.72
CA LEU A 43 -7.29 -2.67 5.85
C LEU A 43 -6.48 -3.76 5.17
N TYR A 44 -5.22 -3.47 4.83
CA TYR A 44 -4.35 -4.38 4.11
C TYR A 44 -2.88 -4.09 4.41
N ALA A 45 -2.03 -5.11 4.35
CA ALA A 45 -0.57 -4.98 4.41
C ALA A 45 0.08 -5.83 3.32
N ALA A 46 0.91 -5.20 2.51
CA ALA A 46 1.72 -5.83 1.49
C ALA A 46 3.12 -6.08 2.08
N GLN A 47 3.35 -7.29 2.57
CA GLN A 47 4.60 -7.63 3.24
C GLN A 47 5.68 -8.07 2.24
N GLY A 48 6.91 -7.65 2.48
CA GLY A 48 8.11 -8.29 1.98
C GLY A 48 8.54 -8.03 0.54
N ASP A 49 7.76 -7.29 -0.26
CA ASP A 49 8.13 -6.68 -1.55
C ASP A 49 6.89 -6.01 -2.17
N GLY A 50 6.17 -5.24 -1.35
CA GLY A 50 4.81 -4.85 -1.65
C GLY A 50 4.61 -3.35 -1.52
N MET A 51 4.42 -2.67 -2.65
CA MET A 51 4.06 -1.27 -2.68
C MET A 51 2.56 -1.06 -2.90
N ILE A 52 1.96 -0.12 -2.19
CA ILE A 52 0.56 0.28 -2.39
C ILE A 52 0.52 1.64 -3.08
N ASN A 53 -0.07 1.69 -4.27
CA ASN A 53 -0.16 2.88 -5.11
C ASN A 53 -1.59 3.17 -5.56
N GLY A 54 -1.88 4.44 -5.85
CA GLY A 54 -3.11 4.84 -6.53
C GLY A 54 -4.38 4.44 -5.78
N VAL A 55 -4.52 4.85 -4.52
CA VAL A 55 -5.68 4.56 -3.69
C VAL A 55 -6.87 5.44 -4.10
N GLY A 56 -8.01 4.84 -4.45
CA GLY A 56 -9.22 5.52 -4.86
C GLY A 56 -10.48 4.88 -4.29
N TRP A 57 -11.48 5.69 -3.97
CA TRP A 57 -12.77 5.22 -3.45
C TRP A 57 -13.76 4.91 -4.56
N TRP A 58 -14.62 3.92 -4.32
CA TRP A 58 -15.83 3.77 -5.10
C TRP A 58 -16.78 4.94 -4.89
N PRO A 59 -17.62 5.29 -5.89
CA PRO A 59 -18.55 6.41 -5.77
C PRO A 59 -19.54 6.31 -4.60
N ASP A 60 -19.84 5.09 -4.15
CA ASP A 60 -20.77 4.83 -3.04
C ASP A 60 -20.10 4.77 -1.66
N ALA A 61 -18.79 5.03 -1.58
CA ALA A 61 -17.96 4.96 -0.37
C ALA A 61 -17.90 3.58 0.31
N LYS A 62 -18.38 2.50 -0.33
CA LYS A 62 -18.39 1.15 0.27
C LYS A 62 -17.16 0.32 -0.05
N GLY A 63 -16.28 0.81 -0.92
CA GLY A 63 -15.09 0.09 -1.33
C GLY A 63 -13.96 0.99 -1.79
N LEU A 64 -12.78 0.39 -1.87
CA LEU A 64 -11.53 0.99 -2.31
C LEU A 64 -10.94 0.18 -3.46
N LEU A 65 -10.31 0.88 -4.39
CA LEU A 65 -9.41 0.32 -5.39
C LEU A 65 -8.00 0.83 -5.08
N PHE A 66 -7.02 -0.06 -5.17
CA PHE A 66 -5.61 0.29 -5.07
C PHE A 66 -4.79 -0.67 -5.94
N ARG A 67 -3.61 -0.23 -6.37
CA ARG A 67 -2.67 -1.06 -7.10
C ARG A 67 -1.60 -1.58 -6.14
N MET A 68 -1.34 -2.88 -6.21
CA MET A 68 -0.13 -3.45 -5.66
C MET A 68 0.94 -3.49 -6.75
N ALA A 69 2.14 -3.02 -6.43
CA ALA A 69 3.32 -3.23 -7.25
C ALA A 69 4.32 -4.06 -6.44
N VAL A 70 4.94 -5.02 -7.11
CA VAL A 70 6.02 -5.85 -6.57
C VAL A 70 7.28 -5.38 -7.29
N GLU A 71 8.30 -4.92 -6.57
CA GLU A 71 9.46 -4.28 -7.21
C GLU A 71 10.34 -5.29 -7.96
N HIS A 72 10.22 -6.59 -7.68
CA HIS A 72 10.97 -7.60 -8.42
C HIS A 72 10.24 -8.05 -9.69
N SER A 73 10.28 -7.21 -10.72
CA SER A 73 10.19 -7.72 -12.09
C SER A 73 11.38 -8.66 -12.31
N ALA A 74 11.13 -9.94 -12.55
CA ALA A 74 12.14 -10.95 -12.91
C ALA A 74 12.72 -10.71 -14.33
N SER A 75 13.12 -9.49 -14.65
CA SER A 75 13.60 -9.09 -15.98
C SER A 75 14.88 -8.28 -15.88
N ILE A 76 15.93 -8.89 -15.35
CA ILE A 76 17.32 -8.67 -15.77
C ILE A 76 17.99 -10.05 -15.76
N MET A 77 17.60 -10.99 -16.63
CA MET A 77 18.38 -12.17 -17.05
C MET A 77 17.76 -12.82 -18.30
N THR A 78 17.60 -12.12 -19.43
CA THR A 78 17.35 -12.81 -20.73
C THR A 78 18.00 -12.11 -21.93
N ASP A 79 18.99 -11.25 -21.71
CA ASP A 79 19.80 -10.75 -22.84
C ASP A 79 21.28 -10.85 -22.46
N GLY A 80 21.91 -11.95 -22.86
CA GLY A 80 23.36 -12.13 -22.78
C GLY A 80 23.84 -13.46 -22.20
N MET A 81 23.68 -14.56 -22.95
CA MET A 81 24.73 -15.53 -23.35
C MET A 81 24.11 -16.75 -24.03
#